data_AF-A0A316HVP6-F1
#
_entry.id   AF-A0A316HVP6-F1
#
_cell.length_a   1.000
_cell.length_b   1.000
_cell.length_c   1.000
_cell.angle_alpha   90.00
_cell.angle_beta   90.00
_cell.angle_gamma   90.00
#
_symmetry.space_group_name_H-M   'P 1'
#
loop_
_entity.id
_entity.type
_entity.pdbx_description
1 polymer ?
#
loop_
_entity_poly.entity_id
_entity_poly.type
_entity_poly.pdbx_seq_one_letter_code
_entity_poly.pdbx_strand_id
1 'polypeptide(L)'
;MYDCPITTVGELLEALEPYDPTAPLRLATQPGYPLAHALTCVVSTVQDTDDGAPPTNAYVVWLGAGEQVGYLPKVAVSALGWSA
;
A
#
# COMPACT_ATOMS: atom_id res chain seq x y z
N MET A 1 -13.69 -12.77 -1.87
CA MET A 1 -12.96 -11.66 -1.22
C MET A 1 -11.51 -12.07 -1.22
N TYR A 2 -10.61 -11.27 -1.80
CA TYR A 2 -9.19 -11.59 -1.76
C TYR A 2 -8.65 -11.19 -0.39
N ASP A 3 -8.68 -12.14 0.56
CA ASP A 3 -8.01 -12.07 1.85
C ASP A 3 -6.49 -12.26 1.66
N CYS A 4 -5.84 -11.31 1.00
CA CYS A 4 -4.38 -11.22 1.01
C CYS A 4 -3.97 -9.98 1.83
N PRO A 5 -4.19 -9.97 3.16
CA PRO A 5 -3.76 -8.85 3.99
C PRO A 5 -2.24 -8.86 4.04
N ILE A 6 -1.61 -7.92 3.34
CA ILE A 6 -0.19 -7.62 3.53
C ILE A 6 -0.10 -6.78 4.82
N THR A 7 0.49 -7.35 5.86
CA THR A 7 0.60 -6.73 7.19
C THR A 7 2.04 -6.36 7.57
N THR A 8 3.02 -6.93 6.88
CA THR A 8 4.45 -6.68 7.12
C THR A 8 5.19 -6.26 5.85
N VAL A 9 6.37 -5.69 6.03
CA VAL A 9 7.29 -5.40 4.92
C VAL A 9 7.72 -6.67 4.20
N GLY A 10 7.94 -7.78 4.92
CA GLY A 10 8.35 -9.05 4.34
C GLY A 10 7.30 -9.62 3.39
N GLU A 11 6.02 -9.62 3.81
CA GLU A 11 4.90 -10.04 2.98
C GLU A 11 4.72 -9.14 1.74
N LEU A 12 4.95 -7.84 1.88
CA LEU A 12 4.93 -6.93 0.73
C LEU A 12 6.04 -7.26 -0.28
N LEU A 13 7.25 -7.54 0.21
CA LEU A 13 8.38 -7.90 -0.64
C LEU A 13 8.15 -9.23 -1.36
N GLU A 14 7.67 -10.26 -0.65
CA GLU A 14 7.32 -11.55 -1.24
C GLU A 14 6.22 -11.41 -2.31
N ALA A 15 5.21 -10.57 -2.06
CA ALA A 15 4.17 -10.30 -3.04
C ALA A 15 4.69 -9.55 -4.29
N LEU A 16 5.74 -8.73 -4.14
CA LEU A 16 6.35 -7.98 -5.24
C LEU A 16 7.44 -8.76 -5.99
N GLU A 17 8.04 -9.77 -5.37
CA GLU A 17 9.14 -10.58 -5.93
C GLU A 17 8.90 -11.12 -7.35
N PRO A 18 7.69 -11.58 -7.73
CA PRO A 18 7.45 -12.12 -9.07
C PRO A 18 7.41 -11.07 -10.19
N TYR A 19 7.34 -9.77 -9.87
CA TYR A 19 7.16 -8.70 -10.85
C TYR A 19 8.50 -8.13 -11.34
N ASP A 20 8.48 -7.54 -12.54
CA ASP A 20 9.64 -6.83 -13.09
C ASP A 20 10.01 -5.64 -12.18
N PRO A 21 11.25 -5.58 -11.65
CA PRO A 21 11.66 -4.52 -10.72
C PRO A 21 11.68 -3.12 -11.35
N THR A 22 11.58 -3.02 -12.67
CA THR A 22 11.50 -1.74 -13.40
C THR A 22 10.06 -1.32 -13.71
N ALA A 23 9.07 -2.17 -13.43
CA ALA A 23 7.67 -1.87 -13.68
C ALA A 23 7.18 -0.68 -12.84
N PRO A 24 6.36 0.24 -13.40
CA PRO A 24 5.81 1.34 -12.63
C PRO A 24 4.90 0.87 -11.50
N LEU A 25 5.26 1.17 -10.25
CA LEU A 25 4.42 0.94 -9.08
C LEU A 25 3.48 2.12 -8.83
N ARG A 26 2.20 1.83 -8.51
CA ARG A 26 1.15 2.82 -8.21
C ARG A 26 0.31 2.37 -7.02
N LEU A 27 -0.19 3.34 -6.25
CA LEU A 27 -1.14 3.08 -5.17
C LEU A 27 -2.56 3.17 -5.73
N ALA A 28 -3.31 2.07 -5.68
CA ALA A 28 -4.75 2.08 -5.89
C ALA A 28 -5.44 2.46 -4.58
N THR A 29 -6.37 3.41 -4.63
CA THR A 29 -7.17 3.81 -3.45
C THR A 29 -8.65 3.94 -3.82
N GLN A 30 -9.49 4.07 -2.78
CA GLN A 30 -10.92 4.36 -2.88
C GLN A 30 -11.72 3.31 -3.70
N PRO A 31 -12.03 2.13 -3.13
CA PRO A 31 -12.74 1.08 -3.87
C PRO A 31 -14.06 1.49 -4.53
N GLY A 32 -14.80 2.43 -3.94
CA GLY A 32 -16.05 2.97 -4.50
C GLY A 32 -15.88 4.15 -5.47
N TYR A 33 -14.66 4.67 -5.62
CA TYR A 33 -14.30 5.66 -6.64
C TYR A 33 -12.84 5.46 -7.05
N PRO A 34 -12.51 4.38 -7.79
CA PRO A 34 -11.12 3.93 -7.87
C PRO A 34 -10.18 4.93 -8.52
N LEU A 35 -9.17 5.33 -7.76
CA LEU A 35 -8.11 6.25 -8.19
C LEU A 35 -6.75 5.57 -8.14
N ALA A 36 -5.87 6.01 -9.04
CA ALA A 36 -4.46 5.63 -9.05
C ALA A 36 -3.60 6.84 -8.65
N HIS A 37 -2.67 6.62 -7.73
CA HIS A 37 -1.71 7.62 -7.25
C HIS A 37 -0.28 7.14 -7.45
N ALA A 38 0.66 8.08 -7.58
CA ALA A 38 2.08 7.78 -7.44
C ALA A 38 2.39 7.34 -6.00
N LEU A 39 3.42 6.51 -5.80
CA LEU A 39 4.10 6.42 -4.51
C LEU A 39 5.23 7.43 -4.48
N THR A 40 5.40 8.14 -3.37
CA THR A 40 6.41 9.20 -3.22
C THR A 40 7.54 8.81 -2.29
N CYS A 41 7.26 8.12 -1.20
CA CYS A 41 8.27 7.75 -0.22
C CYS A 41 7.89 6.48 0.55
N VAL A 42 8.93 5.86 1.11
CA VAL A 42 8.81 4.83 2.14
C VAL A 42 9.49 5.39 3.38
N VAL A 43 8.76 5.50 4.48
CA VAL A 43 9.28 6.04 5.74
C VAL A 43 8.96 5.09 6.89
N SER A 44 9.81 5.08 7.92
CA SER A 44 9.56 4.31 9.13
C SER A 44 9.38 5.24 10.32
N THR A 45 8.42 4.93 11.19
CA THR A 45 8.28 5.57 12.50
C THR A 45 8.45 4.52 13.59
N VAL A 46 8.92 4.93 14.77
CA VAL A 46 8.71 4.11 15.97
C VAL A 46 7.19 3.99 16.16
N GLN A 47 6.72 2.81 16.56
CA GLN A 47 5.32 2.64 16.90
C GLN A 47 5.02 3.51 18.12
N ASP A 48 4.27 4.57 17.89
CA ASP A 48 3.78 5.42 18.96
C ASP A 48 2.72 4.63 19.71
N THR A 49 3.06 4.20 20.92
CA THR A 49 2.06 3.69 21.85
C THR A 49 1.45 4.90 22.53
N ASP A 50 0.38 5.43 21.95
CA ASP A 50 -0.53 6.29 22.71
C ASP A 50 -0.83 5.60 24.05
N ASP A 51 -0.78 6.36 25.15
CA ASP A 51 -0.94 5.97 26.56
C ASP A 51 0.34 5.86 27.43
N GLY A 52 1.45 6.49 27.04
CA GLY A 52 2.61 6.60 27.94
C GLY A 52 3.27 5.27 28.29
N ALA A 53 2.98 4.23 27.51
CA ALA A 53 3.73 2.99 27.55
C ALA A 53 5.18 3.25 27.08
N PRO A 54 6.17 2.53 27.63
CA PRO A 54 7.54 2.66 27.16
C PRO A 54 7.59 2.35 25.66
N PRO A 55 8.36 3.14 24.87
CA PRO A 55 8.45 2.92 23.44
C PRO A 55 8.87 1.46 23.18
N THR A 56 8.04 0.76 22.41
CA THR A 56 8.41 -0.57 21.94
C THR A 56 9.50 -0.42 20.87
N ASN A 57 10.37 -1.41 20.70
CA ASN A 57 11.28 -1.47 19.55
C ASN A 57 10.55 -1.77 18.23
N ALA A 58 9.21 -1.74 18.21
CA ALA A 58 8.43 -1.96 17.02
C ALA A 58 8.42 -0.68 16.18
N TYR A 59 8.63 -0.86 14.88
CA TYR A 59 8.54 0.22 13.89
C TYR A 59 7.43 -0.09 12.90
N VAL A 60 6.79 0.96 12.39
CA VAL A 60 5.78 0.87 11.32
C VAL A 60 6.37 1.50 10.07
N VAL A 61 6.20 0.84 8.93
CA VAL A 61 6.61 1.36 7.62
C VAL A 61 5.39 1.89 6.88
N TRP A 62 5.49 3.12 6.39
CA TRP A 62 4.43 3.83 5.69
C TRP A 62 4.81 4.03 4.23
N LEU A 63 3.84 3.85 3.34
CA LEU A 63 3.94 4.17 1.93
C LEU A 63 3.23 5.50 1.68
N GLY A 64 4.01 6.53 1.33
CA GLY A 64 3.48 7.86 1.01
C GLY A 64 2.76 7.86 -0.33
N ALA A 65 1.48 8.23 -0.33
CA ALA A 65 0.74 8.51 -1.56
C ALA A 65 1.13 9.89 -2.11
N GLY A 66 1.33 9.96 -3.41
CA GLY A 66 1.64 11.18 -4.15
C GLY A 66 0.47 11.71 -4.98
N GLU A 67 0.83 12.47 -6.02
CA GLU A 67 -0.12 13.02 -6.97
C GLU A 67 -1.02 11.94 -7.57
N GLN A 68 -2.27 12.33 -7.80
CA GLN A 68 -3.23 11.51 -8.52
C GLN A 68 -2.81 11.42 -9.98
N VAL A 69 -2.69 10.19 -10.47
CA VAL A 69 -2.37 9.90 -11.87
C VAL A 69 -3.65 9.87 -12.72
N GLY A 70 -4.78 9.44 -12.13
CA GLY A 70 -6.09 9.40 -12.78
C GLY A 70 -7.00 8.35 -12.18
N TYR A 71 -8.02 7.96 -12.94
CA TYR A 71 -8.86 6.81 -12.59
C TYR A 71 -8.07 5.51 -12.68
N LEU A 72 -8.38 4.58 -11.78
CA LEU A 72 -7.80 3.24 -11.85
C LEU A 72 -8.32 2.49 -13.08
N PRO A 73 -7.46 1.83 -13.88
CA PRO A 73 -7.91 1.05 -15.02
C PRO A 73 -8.91 -0.05 -14.62
N LYS A 74 -9.95 -0.26 -15.44
CA LYS A 74 -11.01 -1.26 -15.17
C LYS A 74 -10.45 -2.67 -14.88
N VAL A 75 -9.40 -3.07 -15.58
CA VAL A 75 -8.73 -4.37 -15.36
C VAL A 75 -8.14 -4.49 -13.94
N ALA A 76 -7.60 -3.40 -13.40
CA ALA A 76 -7.08 -3.37 -12.03
C ALA A 76 -8.22 -3.32 -11.01
N VAL A 77 -9.29 -2.57 -11.28
CA VAL A 77 -10.53 -2.58 -10.45
C VAL A 77 -11.07 -4.01 -10.31
N SER A 78 -11.20 -4.74 -11.42
CA SER A 78 -11.67 -6.14 -11.40
C SER A 78 -10.69 -7.08 -10.69
N ALA A 79 -9.38 -6.93 -10.90
CA ALA A 79 -8.37 -7.75 -10.23
C ALA A 79 -8.36 -7.55 -8.71
N LEU A 80 -8.58 -6.31 -8.25
CA LEU A 80 -8.74 -5.98 -6.83
C LEU A 80 -10.10 -6.39 -6.25
N GLY A 81 -11.04 -6.85 -7.09
CA GLY A 81 -12.39 -7.19 -6.67
C GLY A 81 -13.21 -5.98 -6.23
N TRP A 82 -12.86 -4.78 -6.68
CA TRP A 82 -13.57 -3.55 -6.35
C TRP A 82 -14.79 -3.38 -7.25
N SER A 83 -15.89 -2.89 -6.65
CA SER A 83 -17.09 -2.48 -7.38
C SER A 83 -17.06 -0.96 -7.51
N ALA A 84 -16.53 -0.49 -8.64
CA ALA A 84 -16.66 0.91 -9.07
C ALA A 84 -18.05 1.19 -9.63
#